data_AF-A0A1I1E083-F1
#
_entry.id   AF-A0A1I1E083-F1
#
_cell.length_a   1.000
_cell.length_b   1.000
_cell.length_c   1.000
_cell.angle_alpha   90.00
_cell.angle_beta   90.00
_cell.angle_gamma   90.00
#
_symmetry.space_group_name_H-M   'P 1'
#
loop_
_entity.id
_entity.type
_entity.pdbx_description
1 polymer ?
#
loop_
_entity_poly.entity_id
_entity_poly.type
_entity_poly.pdbx_seq_one_letter_code
_entity_poly.pdbx_strand_id
1 'polypeptide(L)'
;MKIGLVIFLVILFSSDTSLAAIYKCEVKGTVMFSENPCGNESEEIDLTPPPVLKHNSHTSYGNSIKNMVGYVKINELNRDIEILQKRIHFLNQQKASDLYNIEKEVSAAQKQKMDKHQIKIAKQQAVLSINKKYKNKIYTAKRKIAQFKKEISQQLNSKVKNSGPIKQTKYANQNDINIDRFSKKQQYIDKIKQTEKTVKSYNRQLSKKISVIKKKQVSSQLNATNMMQLNVELDQIKRKYQSLISMQQAKIRHLQIKKQQVMDY
;
A
#
# COMPACT_ATOMS: atom_id res chain seq x y z
N MET A 1 8.12 84.97 -12.50
CA MET A 1 8.86 84.07 -11.60
C MET A 1 8.06 82.79 -11.43
N LYS A 2 8.76 81.66 -11.63
CA LYS A 2 8.64 80.40 -10.90
C LYS A 2 7.40 79.49 -11.10
N ILE A 3 7.72 78.40 -11.80
CA ILE A 3 7.56 76.99 -11.38
C ILE A 3 6.13 76.44 -11.43
N GLY A 4 5.93 75.58 -12.42
CA GLY A 4 4.76 74.73 -12.52
C GLY A 4 4.78 73.56 -11.54
N LEU A 5 3.68 72.80 -11.55
CA LEU A 5 3.69 71.42 -11.14
C LEU A 5 2.52 70.69 -11.81
N VAL A 6 2.88 69.68 -12.59
CA VAL A 6 2.01 68.63 -13.11
C VAL A 6 1.40 67.89 -11.91
N ILE A 7 0.06 67.80 -11.82
CA ILE A 7 -0.61 66.90 -10.88
C ILE A 7 -1.30 65.81 -11.68
N PHE A 8 -0.62 64.67 -11.68
CA PHE A 8 -1.03 63.37 -12.19
C PHE A 8 -2.12 62.82 -11.24
N LEU A 9 -3.36 62.73 -11.72
CA LEU A 9 -4.50 62.23 -10.93
C LEU A 9 -4.45 60.69 -10.86
N VAL A 10 -3.74 60.16 -9.87
CA VAL A 10 -3.75 58.73 -9.51
C VAL A 10 -5.04 58.45 -8.72
N ILE A 11 -6.03 57.85 -9.38
CA ILE A 11 -7.22 57.29 -8.72
C ILE A 11 -6.79 55.98 -8.05
N LEU A 12 -6.52 56.07 -6.74
CA LEU A 12 -6.37 54.91 -5.86
C LEU A 12 -7.75 54.27 -5.67
N PHE A 13 -7.94 53.08 -6.25
CA PHE A 13 -8.99 52.16 -5.81
C PHE A 13 -8.66 51.67 -4.39
N SER A 14 -9.13 52.40 -3.39
CA SER A 14 -9.25 51.90 -2.02
C SER A 14 -10.28 50.77 -2.05
N SER A 15 -9.80 49.52 -2.07
CA SER A 15 -10.65 48.37 -1.75
C SER A 15 -10.79 48.38 -0.24
N ASP A 16 -11.97 48.75 0.26
CA ASP A 16 -12.30 48.57 1.67
C ASP A 16 -12.14 47.09 2.00
N THR A 17 -11.17 46.76 2.85
CA THR A 17 -11.05 45.45 3.47
C THR A 17 -12.17 45.33 4.50
N SER A 18 -13.39 45.07 4.03
CA SER A 18 -14.49 44.70 4.92
C SER A 18 -14.10 43.39 5.61
N LEU A 19 -14.01 43.42 6.93
CA LEU A 19 -13.98 42.22 7.76
C LEU A 19 -15.21 41.39 7.37
N ALA A 20 -15.00 40.29 6.66
CA ALA A 20 -16.09 39.43 6.21
C ALA A 20 -16.76 38.82 7.44
N ALA A 21 -17.94 39.32 7.79
CA ALA A 21 -18.81 38.69 8.76
C ALA A 21 -19.22 37.32 8.21
N ILE A 22 -18.96 36.25 8.96
CA ILE A 22 -19.32 34.89 8.55
C ILE A 22 -20.65 34.55 9.21
N TYR A 23 -21.64 34.23 8.40
CA TYR A 23 -22.98 33.87 8.85
C TYR A 23 -23.14 32.36 8.85
N LYS A 24 -23.72 31.82 9.92
CA LYS A 24 -24.17 30.43 9.98
C LYS A 24 -25.57 30.34 9.39
N CYS A 25 -25.72 29.45 8.42
CA CYS A 25 -26.97 29.22 7.71
C CYS A 25 -27.38 27.75 7.83
N GLU A 26 -28.63 27.49 8.18
CA GLU A 26 -29.17 26.14 8.23
C GLU A 26 -30.15 25.95 7.06
N VAL A 27 -29.74 25.16 6.06
CA VAL A 27 -30.57 24.87 4.89
C VAL A 27 -30.89 23.38 4.90
N LYS A 28 -32.18 23.04 5.12
CA LYS A 28 -32.68 21.65 5.13
C LYS A 28 -31.90 20.73 6.08
N GLY A 29 -31.59 21.21 7.29
CA GLY A 29 -30.88 20.45 8.33
C GLY A 29 -29.37 20.27 8.08
N THR A 30 -28.80 20.94 7.08
CA THR A 30 -27.36 21.00 6.85
C THR A 30 -26.86 22.41 7.16
N VAL A 31 -25.88 22.50 8.08
CA VAL A 31 -25.24 23.76 8.46
C VAL A 31 -24.18 24.13 7.43
N MET A 32 -24.26 25.35 6.91
CA MET A 32 -23.32 25.94 5.97
C MET A 32 -22.89 27.32 6.46
N PHE A 33 -21.68 27.74 6.08
CA PHE A 33 -21.14 29.07 6.41
C PHE A 33 -21.04 29.89 5.14
N SER A 34 -21.52 31.12 5.20
CA SER A 34 -21.59 32.05 4.08
C SER A 34 -21.06 33.41 4.50
N GLU A 35 -20.37 34.10 3.60
CA GLU A 35 -19.90 35.47 3.83
C GLU A 35 -21.03 36.51 3.69
N ASN A 36 -22.20 36.07 3.20
CA ASN A 36 -23.41 36.86 3.08
C ASN A 36 -24.56 36.20 3.87
N PRO A 37 -25.48 36.98 4.48
CA PRO A 37 -26.61 36.42 5.22
C PRO A 37 -27.53 35.60 4.30
N CYS A 38 -27.86 34.36 4.70
CA CYS A 38 -28.68 33.45 3.89
C CYS A 38 -30.19 33.59 4.10
N GLY A 39 -30.63 34.55 4.93
CA GLY A 39 -32.04 34.81 5.26
C GLY A 39 -32.19 35.42 6.65
N ASN A 40 -33.43 35.66 7.08
CA ASN A 40 -33.75 36.32 8.37
C ASN A 40 -33.31 35.51 9.61
N GLU A 41 -32.93 34.24 9.43
CA GLU A 41 -32.50 33.34 10.51
C GLU A 41 -30.99 33.08 10.49
N SER A 42 -30.22 33.90 9.76
CA SER A 42 -28.76 33.80 9.76
C SER A 42 -28.18 34.37 11.06
N GLU A 43 -27.46 33.54 11.80
CA GLU A 43 -26.70 33.97 12.97
C GLU A 43 -25.34 34.51 12.51
N GLU A 44 -25.09 35.80 12.73
CA GLU A 44 -23.77 36.40 12.52
C GLU A 44 -22.80 35.85 13.59
N ILE A 45 -21.69 35.27 13.15
CA ILE A 45 -20.68 34.75 14.05
C ILE A 45 -19.70 35.88 14.36
N ASP A 46 -19.73 36.36 15.60
CA ASP A 46 -18.73 37.29 16.10
C ASP A 46 -17.35 36.59 16.14
N LEU A 47 -16.46 37.03 15.25
CA LEU A 47 -15.07 36.57 15.21
C LEU A 47 -14.17 37.35 16.17
N THR A 48 -14.73 38.21 17.04
CA THR A 48 -13.97 38.90 18.06
C THR A 48 -13.25 37.86 18.93
N PRO A 49 -11.90 37.82 18.90
CA PRO A 49 -11.17 36.88 19.72
C PRO A 49 -11.53 37.16 21.19
N PRO A 50 -11.91 36.13 21.98
CA PRO A 50 -12.34 36.35 23.35
C PRO A 50 -11.24 37.11 24.11
N PRO A 51 -11.60 38.05 25.00
CA PRO A 51 -10.63 38.83 25.75
C PRO A 51 -9.67 37.86 26.44
N VAL A 52 -8.38 38.07 26.22
CA VAL A 52 -7.30 37.21 26.70
C VAL A 52 -7.27 37.30 28.23
N LEU A 53 -8.11 36.52 28.89
CA LEU A 53 -7.95 36.24 30.31
C LEU A 53 -6.59 35.57 30.44
N LYS A 54 -5.67 36.23 31.15
CA LYS A 54 -4.40 35.66 31.60
C LYS A 54 -4.71 34.52 32.59
N HIS A 55 -5.23 33.42 32.08
CA HIS A 55 -5.25 32.16 32.79
C HIS A 55 -3.93 31.46 32.51
N ASN A 56 -3.19 31.22 33.59
CA ASN A 56 -2.08 30.30 33.62
C ASN A 56 -2.59 28.89 33.31
N SER A 57 -2.79 28.59 32.02
CA SER A 57 -3.04 27.25 31.53
C SER A 57 -2.22 27.06 30.26
N HIS A 58 -0.92 26.82 30.44
CA HIS A 58 -0.18 26.02 29.49
C HIS A 58 -0.87 24.65 29.42
N THR A 59 -1.67 24.41 28.40
CA THR A 59 -1.88 23.12 27.70
C THR A 59 -3.18 23.16 26.88
N SER A 60 -3.13 22.55 25.69
CA SER A 60 -4.31 22.00 24.98
C SER A 60 -4.93 22.73 23.77
N TYR A 61 -4.46 23.90 23.30
CA TYR A 61 -4.91 24.38 21.96
C TYR A 61 -3.97 23.91 20.83
N GLY A 62 -2.65 23.99 21.03
CA GLY A 62 -1.65 23.57 20.02
C GLY A 62 -1.56 22.06 19.77
N ASN A 63 -2.01 21.22 20.71
CA ASN A 63 -2.00 19.76 20.55
C ASN A 63 -3.19 19.24 19.74
N SER A 64 -4.36 19.89 19.81
CA SER A 64 -5.55 19.47 19.05
C SER A 64 -5.36 19.66 17.55
N ILE A 65 -4.83 20.83 17.14
CA ILE A 65 -4.53 21.12 15.73
C ILE A 65 -3.40 20.24 15.18
N LYS A 66 -2.31 20.01 15.93
CA LYS A 66 -1.23 19.07 15.54
C LYS A 66 -1.72 17.63 15.40
N ASN A 67 -2.65 17.21 16.25
CA ASN A 67 -3.23 15.87 16.18
C ASN A 67 -4.09 15.71 14.92
N MET A 68 -4.95 16.70 14.61
CA MET A 68 -5.79 16.74 13.40
C MET A 68 -4.94 16.74 12.12
N VAL A 69 -3.91 17.60 12.02
CA VAL A 69 -2.99 17.68 10.88
C VAL A 69 -2.23 16.35 10.66
N GLY A 70 -1.86 15.65 11.74
CA GLY A 70 -1.23 14.33 11.64
C GLY A 70 -2.17 13.23 11.12
N TYR A 71 -3.47 13.27 11.48
CA TYR A 71 -4.46 12.29 10.99
C TYR A 71 -4.77 12.49 9.50
N VAL A 72 -4.89 13.75 9.07
CA VAL A 72 -5.08 14.10 7.64
C VAL A 72 -3.91 13.54 6.81
N LYS A 73 -2.67 13.73 7.27
CA LYS A 73 -1.47 13.25 6.56
C LYS A 73 -1.36 11.72 6.52
N ILE A 74 -1.76 11.00 7.57
CA ILE A 74 -1.82 9.53 7.55
C ILE A 74 -2.86 9.03 6.55
N ASN A 75 -4.03 9.68 6.49
CA ASN A 75 -5.09 9.30 5.55
C ASN A 75 -4.69 9.54 4.09
N GLU A 76 -4.01 10.65 3.80
CA GLU A 76 -3.43 10.93 2.49
C GLU A 76 -2.42 9.84 2.08
N LEU A 77 -1.46 9.51 2.96
CA LEU A 77 -0.48 8.46 2.71
C LEU A 77 -1.14 7.08 2.48
N ASN A 78 -2.22 6.77 3.20
CA ASN A 78 -2.98 5.54 3.00
C ASN A 78 -3.67 5.50 1.63
N ARG A 79 -4.28 6.63 1.20
CA ARG A 79 -4.88 6.76 -0.13
C ARG A 79 -3.83 6.59 -1.23
N ASP A 80 -2.66 7.20 -1.07
CA ASP A 80 -1.55 7.05 -2.01
C ASP A 80 -1.01 5.63 -2.09
N ILE A 81 -0.96 4.93 -0.95
CA ILE A 81 -0.64 3.49 -0.92
C ILE A 81 -1.66 2.69 -1.74
N GLU A 82 -2.95 2.97 -1.58
CA GLU A 82 -4.01 2.28 -2.32
C GLU A 82 -3.91 2.54 -3.84
N ILE A 83 -3.68 3.79 -4.23
CA ILE A 83 -3.46 4.18 -5.63
C ILE A 83 -2.25 3.43 -6.21
N LEU A 84 -1.14 3.38 -5.48
CA LEU A 84 0.06 2.64 -5.91
C LEU A 84 -0.18 1.13 -5.99
N GLN A 85 -1.01 0.56 -5.13
CA GLN A 85 -1.41 -0.85 -5.21
C GLN A 85 -2.26 -1.14 -6.44
N LYS A 86 -3.28 -0.31 -6.71
CA LYS A 86 -4.09 -0.36 -7.93
C LYS A 86 -3.19 -0.22 -9.18
N ARG A 87 -2.20 0.67 -9.14
CA ARG A 87 -1.23 0.85 -10.22
C ARG A 87 -0.36 -0.39 -10.42
N ILE A 88 0.10 -1.06 -9.36
CA ILE A 88 0.84 -2.33 -9.48
C ILE A 88 -0.02 -3.42 -10.12
N HIS A 89 -1.29 -3.51 -9.71
CA HIS A 89 -2.24 -4.46 -10.31
C HIS A 89 -2.39 -4.22 -11.81
N PHE A 90 -2.66 -2.98 -12.20
CA PHE A 90 -2.77 -2.57 -13.59
C PHE A 90 -1.49 -2.84 -14.39
N LEU A 91 -0.30 -2.55 -13.83
CA LEU A 91 0.98 -2.84 -14.48
C LEU A 91 1.19 -4.35 -14.70
N ASN A 92 0.71 -5.21 -13.81
CA ASN A 92 0.78 -6.66 -14.01
C ASN A 92 -0.18 -7.12 -15.13
N GLN A 93 -1.38 -6.55 -15.20
CA GLN A 93 -2.32 -6.83 -16.29
C GLN A 93 -1.77 -6.38 -17.65
N GLN A 94 -1.23 -5.16 -17.72
CA GLN A 94 -0.57 -4.66 -18.93
C GLN A 94 0.60 -5.54 -19.35
N LYS A 95 1.44 -5.97 -18.38
CA LYS A 95 2.52 -6.91 -18.66
C LYS A 95 1.99 -8.21 -19.28
N ALA A 96 0.92 -8.78 -18.74
CA ALA A 96 0.34 -10.01 -19.28
C ALA A 96 -0.19 -9.81 -20.70
N SER A 97 -0.89 -8.70 -20.96
CA SER A 97 -1.36 -8.33 -22.29
C SER A 97 -0.22 -8.14 -23.28
N ASP A 98 0.85 -7.45 -22.87
CA ASP A 98 2.04 -7.21 -23.69
C ASP A 98 2.76 -8.53 -24.05
N LEU A 99 2.85 -9.47 -23.10
CA LEU A 99 3.41 -10.80 -23.37
C LEU A 99 2.53 -11.62 -24.31
N TYR A 100 1.21 -11.53 -24.18
CA TYR A 100 0.26 -12.16 -25.09
C TYR A 100 0.39 -11.61 -26.51
N ASN A 101 0.58 -10.30 -26.67
CA ASN A 101 0.80 -9.67 -27.97
C ASN A 101 2.08 -10.20 -28.65
N ILE A 102 3.17 -10.39 -27.90
CA ILE A 102 4.38 -11.05 -28.44
C ILE A 102 4.04 -12.45 -28.97
N GLU A 103 3.24 -13.24 -28.24
CA GLU A 103 2.88 -14.60 -28.69
C GLU A 103 2.04 -14.58 -29.97
N LYS A 104 1.15 -13.59 -30.11
CA LYS A 104 0.38 -13.35 -31.33
C LYS A 104 1.28 -12.97 -32.51
N GLU A 105 2.24 -12.08 -32.30
CA GLU A 105 3.23 -11.68 -33.32
C GLU A 105 4.11 -12.86 -33.75
N VAL A 106 4.60 -13.66 -32.79
CA VAL A 106 5.37 -14.87 -33.05
C VAL A 106 4.56 -15.87 -33.89
N SER A 107 3.29 -16.05 -33.56
CA SER A 107 2.39 -16.94 -34.32
C SER A 107 2.15 -16.43 -35.75
N ALA A 108 2.03 -15.12 -35.94
CA ALA A 108 1.91 -14.51 -37.25
C ALA A 108 3.20 -14.68 -38.09
N ALA A 109 4.37 -14.43 -37.50
CA ALA A 109 5.67 -14.62 -38.14
C ALA A 109 5.90 -16.08 -38.58
N GLN A 110 5.45 -17.05 -37.77
CA GLN A 110 5.48 -18.46 -38.11
C GLN A 110 4.59 -18.80 -39.32
N LYS A 111 3.38 -18.22 -39.39
CA LYS A 111 2.47 -18.38 -40.55
C LYS A 111 3.06 -17.79 -41.83
N GLN A 112 3.83 -16.72 -41.71
CA GLN A 112 4.55 -16.09 -42.83
C GLN A 112 5.83 -16.84 -43.23
N LYS A 113 6.10 -18.02 -42.64
CA LYS A 113 7.29 -18.84 -42.91
C LYS A 113 8.61 -18.09 -42.70
N MET A 114 8.66 -17.11 -41.79
CA MET A 114 9.91 -16.44 -41.42
C MET A 114 10.89 -17.43 -40.77
N ASP A 115 12.18 -17.09 -40.78
CA ASP A 115 13.22 -17.94 -40.21
C ASP A 115 12.98 -18.23 -38.71
N LYS A 116 12.98 -19.53 -38.35
CA LYS A 116 12.66 -19.98 -36.99
C LYS A 116 13.67 -19.48 -35.96
N HIS A 117 14.94 -19.34 -36.33
CA HIS A 117 15.98 -18.88 -35.43
C HIS A 117 15.82 -17.38 -35.12
N GLN A 118 15.54 -16.57 -36.14
CA GLN A 118 15.26 -15.15 -36.00
C GLN A 118 14.01 -14.90 -35.14
N ILE A 119 12.91 -15.63 -35.37
CA ILE A 119 11.69 -15.55 -34.54
C ILE A 119 12.01 -15.84 -33.07
N LYS A 120 12.83 -16.87 -32.80
CA LYS A 120 13.21 -17.24 -31.43
C LYS A 120 14.02 -16.15 -30.73
N ILE A 121 15.02 -15.58 -31.41
CA ILE A 121 15.83 -14.47 -30.88
C ILE A 121 14.93 -13.26 -30.60
N ALA A 122 14.10 -12.86 -31.57
CA ALA A 122 13.22 -11.70 -31.45
C ALA A 122 12.24 -11.86 -30.28
N LYS A 123 11.60 -13.03 -30.15
CA LYS A 123 10.75 -13.36 -29.00
C LYS A 123 11.49 -13.19 -27.68
N GLN A 124 12.69 -13.75 -27.58
CA GLN A 124 13.47 -13.70 -26.34
C GLN A 124 13.86 -12.27 -25.97
N GLN A 125 14.30 -11.45 -26.94
CA GLN A 125 14.63 -10.04 -26.73
C GLN A 125 13.40 -9.22 -26.31
N ALA A 126 12.27 -9.40 -27.01
CA ALA A 126 11.01 -8.71 -26.68
C ALA A 126 10.53 -9.04 -25.26
N VAL A 127 10.52 -10.33 -24.89
CA VAL A 127 10.14 -10.79 -23.55
C VAL A 127 11.07 -10.21 -22.48
N LEU A 128 12.39 -10.16 -22.71
CA LEU A 128 13.35 -9.58 -21.77
C LEU A 128 13.12 -8.07 -21.59
N SER A 129 12.89 -7.34 -22.68
CA SER A 129 12.60 -5.90 -22.67
C SER A 129 11.32 -5.60 -21.86
N ILE A 130 10.24 -6.34 -22.12
CA ILE A 130 8.96 -6.20 -21.40
C ILE A 130 9.13 -6.54 -19.93
N ASN A 131 9.81 -7.64 -19.60
CA ASN A 131 10.09 -7.98 -18.21
C ASN A 131 10.89 -6.89 -17.48
N LYS A 132 11.92 -6.31 -18.12
CA LYS A 132 12.73 -5.23 -17.54
C LYS A 132 11.88 -3.97 -17.31
N LYS A 133 11.11 -3.55 -18.32
CA LYS A 133 10.20 -2.38 -18.26
C LYS A 133 9.24 -2.47 -17.07
N TYR A 134 8.50 -3.58 -16.95
CA TYR A 134 7.51 -3.73 -15.87
C TYR A 134 8.14 -3.99 -14.50
N LYS A 135 9.28 -4.72 -14.44
CA LYS A 135 10.02 -4.91 -13.19
C LYS A 135 10.41 -3.59 -12.55
N ASN A 136 10.95 -2.65 -13.34
CA ASN A 136 11.35 -1.33 -12.84
C ASN A 136 10.15 -0.52 -12.33
N LYS A 137 9.07 -0.43 -13.11
CA LYS A 137 7.86 0.31 -12.72
C LYS A 137 7.23 -0.24 -11.43
N ILE A 138 7.10 -1.57 -11.33
CA ILE A 138 6.55 -2.24 -10.15
C ILE A 138 7.48 -2.05 -8.93
N TYR A 139 8.81 -2.13 -9.14
CA TYR A 139 9.79 -1.94 -8.08
C TYR A 139 9.72 -0.53 -7.50
N THR A 140 9.66 0.50 -8.35
CA THR A 140 9.52 1.89 -7.92
C THR A 140 8.23 2.11 -7.11
N ALA A 141 7.10 1.58 -7.57
CA ALA A 141 5.84 1.67 -6.83
C ALA A 141 5.92 0.96 -5.46
N LYS A 142 6.53 -0.22 -5.41
CA LYS A 142 6.76 -0.95 -4.15
C LYS A 142 7.66 -0.21 -3.18
N ARG A 143 8.72 0.44 -3.67
CA ARG A 143 9.60 1.29 -2.83
C ARG A 143 8.83 2.46 -2.23
N LYS A 144 8.01 3.16 -3.02
CA LYS A 144 7.16 4.26 -2.51
C LYS A 144 6.18 3.79 -1.46
N ILE A 145 5.50 2.65 -1.68
CA ILE A 145 4.62 2.04 -0.65
C ILE A 145 5.40 1.76 0.64
N ALA A 146 6.61 1.18 0.54
CA ALA A 146 7.43 0.89 1.72
C ALA A 146 7.85 2.17 2.46
N GLN A 147 8.15 3.24 1.73
CA GLN A 147 8.46 4.55 2.29
C GLN A 147 7.23 5.14 3.02
N PHE A 148 6.07 5.20 2.38
CA PHE A 148 4.86 5.74 3.01
C PHE A 148 4.44 4.95 4.25
N LYS A 149 4.58 3.62 4.23
CA LYS A 149 4.37 2.79 5.43
C LYS A 149 5.34 3.14 6.55
N LYS A 150 6.61 3.42 6.24
CA LYS A 150 7.60 3.85 7.23
C LYS A 150 7.25 5.21 7.83
N GLU A 151 6.82 6.16 7.00
CA GLU A 151 6.40 7.50 7.43
C GLU A 151 5.18 7.45 8.35
N ILE A 152 4.17 6.63 8.01
CA ILE A 152 3.01 6.38 8.89
C ILE A 152 3.47 5.84 10.25
N SER A 153 4.31 4.80 10.26
CA SER A 153 4.81 4.23 11.53
C SER A 153 5.60 5.24 12.37
N GLN A 154 6.37 6.13 11.74
CA GLN A 154 7.12 7.18 12.43
C GLN A 154 6.18 8.25 13.02
N GLN A 155 5.14 8.65 12.30
CA GLN A 155 4.13 9.60 12.79
C GLN A 155 3.29 9.03 13.93
N LEU A 156 3.03 7.72 13.94
CA LEU A 156 2.35 7.05 15.05
C LEU A 156 3.25 6.90 16.29
N ASN A 157 4.52 6.51 16.11
CA ASN A 157 5.45 6.29 17.23
C ASN A 157 5.93 7.58 17.91
N SER A 158 5.99 8.69 17.17
CA SER A 158 6.33 10.02 17.75
C SER A 158 5.21 10.59 18.61
N LYS A 159 3.96 10.16 18.43
CA LYS A 159 2.84 10.52 19.31
C LYS A 159 2.87 9.77 20.65
N VAL A 160 3.32 8.51 20.68
CA VAL A 160 3.39 7.67 21.90
C VAL A 160 4.43 8.18 22.91
N LYS A 161 5.50 8.86 22.46
CA LYS A 161 6.56 9.37 23.35
C LYS A 161 6.23 10.71 24.03
N ASN A 162 5.19 11.43 23.59
CA ASN A 162 4.83 12.76 24.10
C ASN A 162 3.55 12.78 24.94
N SER A 163 2.94 11.61 25.19
CA SER A 163 1.81 11.46 26.10
C SER A 163 2.27 10.63 27.30
N GLY A 164 2.38 11.28 28.46
CA GLY A 164 2.53 10.60 29.77
C GLY A 164 1.37 9.63 30.04
N PRO A 165 1.39 8.87 31.14
CA PRO A 165 0.45 7.79 31.38
C PRO A 165 -0.99 8.32 31.49
N ILE A 166 -1.74 8.25 30.39
CA ILE A 166 -3.16 8.58 30.37
C ILE A 166 -3.92 7.39 30.96
N LYS A 167 -4.59 7.64 32.09
CA LYS A 167 -5.55 6.72 32.70
C LYS A 167 -6.59 6.32 31.64
N GLN A 168 -6.74 5.01 31.45
CA GLN A 168 -7.69 4.40 30.52
C GLN A 168 -9.09 4.98 30.74
N THR A 169 -9.56 5.78 29.79
CA THR A 169 -10.99 6.08 29.65
C THR A 169 -11.56 5.14 28.60
N LYS A 170 -12.56 4.38 29.02
CA LYS A 170 -13.39 3.47 28.23
C LYS A 170 -14.25 4.28 27.25
N TYR A 171 -13.67 4.72 26.14
CA TYR A 171 -14.42 5.06 24.93
C TYR A 171 -13.59 4.63 23.73
N ALA A 172 -13.86 3.42 23.24
CA ALA A 172 -13.21 2.85 22.07
C ALA A 172 -13.65 3.65 20.84
N ASN A 173 -12.75 4.52 20.38
CA ASN A 173 -12.96 5.37 19.22
C ASN A 173 -12.88 4.49 17.95
N GLN A 174 -13.84 4.61 17.02
CA GLN A 174 -13.95 3.81 15.79
C GLN A 174 -12.63 3.76 14.97
N ASN A 175 -11.79 4.79 15.12
CA ASN A 175 -10.50 4.93 14.46
C ASN A 175 -9.39 4.03 15.06
N ASP A 176 -9.42 3.73 16.36
CA ASP A 176 -8.45 2.83 17.00
C ASP A 176 -8.72 1.36 16.61
N ILE A 177 -10.00 1.01 16.44
CA ILE A 177 -10.45 -0.30 15.94
C ILE A 177 -9.95 -0.53 14.50
N ASN A 178 -10.03 0.49 13.65
CA ASN A 178 -9.57 0.42 12.25
C ASN A 178 -8.04 0.32 12.12
N ILE A 179 -7.28 1.02 12.97
CA ILE A 179 -5.80 0.94 12.99
C ILE A 179 -5.33 -0.43 13.47
N ASP A 180 -5.93 -0.98 14.53
CA ASP A 180 -5.61 -2.33 15.05
C ASP A 180 -5.95 -3.41 14.01
N ARG A 181 -7.06 -3.25 13.29
CA ARG A 181 -7.49 -4.15 12.21
C ARG A 181 -6.51 -4.18 11.03
N PHE A 182 -6.06 -3.01 10.58
CA PHE A 182 -5.07 -2.93 9.51
C PHE A 182 -3.71 -3.52 9.93
N SER A 183 -3.28 -3.24 11.16
CA SER A 183 -2.05 -3.81 11.73
C SER A 183 -2.12 -5.34 11.79
N LYS A 184 -3.22 -5.90 12.32
CA LYS A 184 -3.47 -7.35 12.36
C LYS A 184 -3.50 -7.97 10.97
N LYS A 185 -4.18 -7.34 10.01
CA LYS A 185 -4.20 -7.79 8.61
C LYS A 185 -2.79 -7.86 8.02
N GLN A 186 -1.98 -6.84 8.22
CA GLN A 186 -0.60 -6.80 7.73
C GLN A 186 0.25 -7.89 8.38
N GLN A 187 0.10 -8.15 9.68
CA GLN A 187 0.75 -9.27 10.35
C GLN A 187 0.38 -10.63 9.75
N TYR A 188 -0.89 -10.86 9.41
CA TYR A 188 -1.31 -12.10 8.75
C TYR A 188 -0.71 -12.23 7.34
N ILE A 189 -0.65 -11.14 6.57
CA ILE A 189 0.00 -11.12 5.24
C ILE A 189 1.48 -11.50 5.36
N ASP A 190 2.19 -10.93 6.32
CA ASP A 190 3.62 -11.22 6.51
C ASP A 190 3.86 -12.66 6.98
N LYS A 191 3.01 -13.17 7.87
CA LYS A 191 3.02 -14.59 8.31
C LYS A 191 2.73 -15.55 7.14
N ILE A 192 1.77 -15.24 6.27
CA ILE A 192 1.47 -16.03 5.07
C ILE A 192 2.71 -16.05 4.16
N LYS A 193 3.28 -14.89 3.85
CA LYS A 193 4.46 -14.78 2.99
C LYS A 193 5.68 -15.52 3.54
N GLN A 194 5.89 -15.51 4.85
CA GLN A 194 6.95 -16.28 5.49
C GLN A 194 6.69 -17.79 5.36
N THR A 195 5.45 -18.22 5.56
CA THR A 195 5.06 -19.64 5.45
C THR A 195 5.19 -20.13 3.99
N GLU A 196 4.83 -19.32 3.00
CA GLU A 196 5.03 -19.61 1.57
C GLU A 196 6.51 -19.77 1.20
N LYS A 197 7.40 -18.95 1.78
CA LYS A 197 8.85 -19.11 1.60
C LYS A 197 9.33 -20.45 2.15
N THR A 198 8.80 -20.89 3.29
CA THR A 198 9.10 -22.21 3.87
C THR A 198 8.64 -23.35 2.94
N VAL A 199 7.42 -23.28 2.40
CA VAL A 199 6.92 -24.24 1.39
C VAL A 199 7.85 -24.29 0.17
N LYS A 200 8.29 -23.13 -0.33
CA LYS A 200 9.23 -23.07 -1.46
C LYS A 200 10.59 -23.66 -1.12
N SER A 201 11.08 -23.47 0.10
CA SER A 201 12.31 -24.08 0.59
C SER A 201 12.20 -25.61 0.63
N TYR A 202 11.11 -26.14 1.20
CA TYR A 202 10.86 -27.58 1.23
C TYR A 202 10.75 -28.20 -0.17
N ASN A 203 10.06 -27.55 -1.10
CA ASN A 203 10.01 -28.00 -2.49
C ASN A 203 11.40 -28.06 -3.13
N ARG A 204 12.25 -27.03 -2.92
CA ARG A 204 13.64 -27.04 -3.43
C ARG A 204 14.47 -28.17 -2.83
N GLN A 205 14.34 -28.40 -1.53
CA GLN A 205 15.05 -29.49 -0.84
C GLN A 205 14.60 -30.86 -1.34
N LEU A 206 13.29 -31.05 -1.53
CA LEU A 206 12.72 -32.25 -2.13
C LEU A 206 13.28 -32.49 -3.54
N SER A 207 13.22 -31.49 -4.43
CA SER A 207 13.76 -31.61 -5.79
C SER A 207 15.25 -31.94 -5.79
N LYS A 208 16.04 -31.30 -4.91
CA LYS A 208 17.48 -31.60 -4.77
C LYS A 208 17.71 -33.06 -4.35
N LYS A 209 17.00 -33.55 -3.32
CA LYS A 209 17.12 -34.94 -2.87
C LYS A 209 16.69 -35.95 -3.93
N ILE A 210 15.57 -35.72 -4.62
CA ILE A 210 15.14 -36.55 -5.74
C ILE A 210 16.21 -36.59 -6.83
N SER A 211 16.82 -35.44 -7.17
CA SER A 211 17.86 -35.40 -8.20
C SER A 211 19.11 -36.21 -7.82
N VAL A 212 19.49 -36.21 -6.54
CA VAL A 212 20.63 -37.01 -6.05
C VAL A 212 20.33 -38.50 -6.17
N ILE A 213 19.14 -38.94 -5.75
CA ILE A 213 18.75 -40.35 -5.84
C ILE A 213 18.65 -40.80 -7.30
N LYS A 214 18.02 -39.99 -8.17
CA LYS A 214 17.94 -40.29 -9.61
C LYS A 214 19.32 -40.38 -10.27
N LYS A 215 20.27 -39.53 -9.87
CA LYS A 215 21.65 -39.63 -10.37
C LYS A 215 22.29 -40.96 -9.95
N LYS A 216 22.13 -41.38 -8.69
CA LYS A 216 22.60 -42.70 -8.22
C LYS A 216 21.97 -43.86 -9.01
N GLN A 217 20.68 -43.76 -9.35
CA GLN A 217 20.01 -44.77 -10.17
C GLN A 217 20.60 -44.92 -11.57
N VAL A 218 21.08 -43.82 -12.17
CA VAL A 218 21.60 -43.80 -13.54
C VAL A 218 23.11 -44.06 -13.60
N SER A 219 23.87 -43.71 -12.56
CA SER A 219 25.34 -43.77 -12.57
C SER A 219 25.95 -45.12 -12.18
N SER A 220 25.17 -46.06 -11.65
CA SER A 220 25.69 -47.34 -11.15
C SER A 220 25.01 -48.52 -11.84
N GLN A 221 25.79 -49.54 -12.20
CA GLN A 221 25.27 -50.89 -12.47
C GLN A 221 24.71 -51.46 -11.17
N LEU A 222 23.48 -51.07 -10.84
CA LEU A 222 22.81 -51.46 -9.62
C LEU A 222 22.15 -52.83 -9.82
N ASN A 223 22.36 -53.74 -8.86
CA ASN A 223 21.57 -54.95 -8.78
C ASN A 223 20.12 -54.62 -8.34
N ALA A 224 19.21 -55.59 -8.50
CA ALA A 224 17.80 -55.42 -8.20
C ALA A 224 17.54 -54.95 -6.75
N THR A 225 18.30 -55.48 -5.79
CA THR A 225 18.21 -55.12 -4.36
C THR A 225 18.54 -53.65 -4.10
N ASN A 226 19.64 -53.15 -4.69
CA ASN A 226 20.05 -51.75 -4.52
C ASN A 226 19.07 -50.78 -5.22
N MET A 227 18.53 -51.17 -6.37
CA MET A 227 17.46 -50.41 -7.04
C MET A 227 16.19 -50.33 -6.18
N MET A 228 15.79 -51.44 -5.57
CA MET A 228 14.65 -51.47 -4.66
C MET A 228 14.86 -50.57 -3.44
N GLN A 229 16.04 -50.61 -2.81
CA GLN A 229 16.36 -49.74 -1.68
C GLN A 229 16.31 -48.25 -2.05
N LEU A 230 16.86 -47.85 -3.20
CA LEU A 230 16.80 -46.46 -3.67
C LEU A 230 15.35 -45.99 -3.95
N ASN A 231 14.49 -46.88 -4.46
CA ASN A 231 13.07 -46.57 -4.66
C ASN A 231 12.34 -46.39 -3.32
N VAL A 232 12.62 -47.22 -2.32
CA VAL A 232 12.08 -47.08 -0.96
C VAL A 232 12.53 -45.75 -0.34
N GLU A 233 13.82 -45.40 -0.45
CA GLU A 233 14.34 -44.12 0.04
C GLU A 233 13.67 -42.92 -0.65
N LEU A 234 13.49 -43.00 -1.97
CA LEU A 234 12.81 -41.97 -2.76
C LEU A 234 11.37 -41.74 -2.30
N ASP A 235 10.63 -42.82 -2.03
CA ASP A 235 9.24 -42.73 -1.57
C ASP A 235 9.13 -42.24 -0.11
N GLN A 236 10.06 -42.63 0.77
CA GLN A 236 10.12 -42.09 2.13
C GLN A 236 10.40 -40.59 2.11
N ILE A 237 11.33 -40.12 1.27
CA ILE A 237 11.64 -38.69 1.11
C ILE A 237 10.44 -37.94 0.56
N LYS A 238 9.76 -38.46 -0.48
CA LYS A 238 8.54 -37.84 -1.00
C LYS A 238 7.48 -37.69 0.09
N ARG A 239 7.17 -38.77 0.82
CA ARG A 239 6.18 -38.76 1.91
C ARG A 239 6.52 -37.75 3.00
N LYS A 240 7.78 -37.71 3.44
CA LYS A 240 8.25 -36.77 4.46
C LYS A 240 8.04 -35.32 4.03
N TYR A 241 8.48 -34.95 2.82
CA TYR A 241 8.34 -33.57 2.35
C TYR A 241 6.90 -33.21 1.99
N GLN A 242 6.11 -34.15 1.46
CA GLN A 242 4.68 -33.95 1.24
C GLN A 242 3.97 -33.63 2.56
N SER A 243 4.24 -34.40 3.63
CA SER A 243 3.68 -34.12 4.96
C SER A 243 4.05 -32.72 5.47
N LEU A 244 5.33 -32.33 5.39
CA LEU A 244 5.80 -31.00 5.78
C LEU A 244 5.15 -29.89 4.95
N ILE A 245 5.02 -30.08 3.63
CA ILE A 245 4.37 -29.11 2.73
C ILE A 245 2.88 -29.00 3.07
N SER A 246 2.16 -30.11 3.23
CA SER A 246 0.74 -30.14 3.59
C SER A 246 0.48 -29.43 4.92
N MET A 247 1.32 -29.65 5.94
CA MET A 247 1.23 -28.96 7.22
C MET A 247 1.38 -27.43 7.05
N GLN A 248 2.35 -26.97 6.26
CA GLN A 248 2.52 -25.54 6.01
C GLN A 248 1.39 -24.96 5.14
N GLN A 249 0.84 -25.72 4.19
CA GLN A 249 -0.32 -25.32 3.39
C GLN A 249 -1.58 -25.20 4.25
N ALA A 250 -1.81 -26.11 5.20
CA ALA A 250 -2.89 -26.01 6.17
C ALA A 250 -2.75 -24.74 7.04
N LYS A 251 -1.52 -24.44 7.48
CA LYS A 251 -1.21 -23.19 8.20
C LYS A 251 -1.51 -21.94 7.36
N ILE A 252 -1.19 -21.96 6.05
CA ILE A 252 -1.54 -20.86 5.14
C ILE A 252 -3.06 -20.70 5.06
N ARG A 253 -3.83 -21.78 4.88
CA ARG A 253 -5.30 -21.72 4.84
C ARG A 253 -5.87 -21.13 6.12
N HIS A 254 -5.38 -21.56 7.28
CA HIS A 254 -5.79 -21.01 8.58
C HIS A 254 -5.50 -19.51 8.70
N LEU A 255 -4.31 -19.07 8.28
CA LEU A 255 -3.94 -17.66 8.27
C LEU A 255 -4.78 -16.85 7.27
N GLN A 256 -5.19 -17.44 6.14
CA GLN A 256 -6.08 -16.80 5.17
C GLN A 256 -7.49 -16.61 5.73
N ILE A 257 -8.02 -17.61 6.44
CA ILE A 257 -9.31 -17.52 7.14
C ILE A 257 -9.24 -16.41 8.20
N LYS A 258 -8.22 -16.41 9.05
CA LYS A 258 -8.03 -15.35 10.07
C LYS A 258 -7.90 -13.96 9.46
N LYS A 259 -7.18 -13.84 8.34
CA LYS A 259 -7.06 -12.58 7.60
C LYS A 259 -8.43 -12.11 7.08
N GLN A 260 -9.29 -13.04 6.62
CA GLN A 260 -10.63 -12.72 6.13
C GLN A 260 -11.58 -12.34 7.27
N GLN A 261 -11.53 -13.04 8.41
CA GLN A 261 -12.32 -12.69 9.60
C GLN A 261 -12.03 -11.29 10.14
N VAL A 262 -10.81 -10.78 9.93
CA VAL A 262 -10.43 -9.40 10.26
C VAL A 262 -11.01 -8.37 9.27
N MET A 263 -11.55 -8.80 8.13
CA MET A 263 -12.18 -7.94 7.11
C MET A 263 -13.70 -7.85 7.22
N ASP A 264 -14.35 -8.85 7.82
CA ASP A 264 -15.81 -9.01 7.80
C ASP A 264 -16.53 -8.38 9.03
N TYR A 265 -15.77 -7.79 9.95
CA TYR A 265 -16.22 -6.89 11.03
C TYR A 265 -15.55 -5.53 10.81
#